data_AF-A0A5M9L228-F1
#
_entry.id   AF-A0A5M9L228-F1
#
_cell.length_a   1.000
_cell.length_b   1.000
_cell.length_c   1.000
_cell.angle_alpha   90.00
_cell.angle_beta   90.00
_cell.angle_gamma   90.00
#
_symmetry.space_group_name_H-M   'P 1'
#
loop_
_entity.id
_entity.type
_entity.pdbx_description
1 polymer ?
#
loop_
_entity_poly.entity_id
_entity_poly.type
_entity_poly.pdbx_seq_one_letter_code
_entity_poly.pdbx_strand_id
1 'polypeptide(L)'
;MPRLSILQALGALSLLSTTLAHMQMSNPSPLRDPHANRLNEPKDYNILNPLNADGSNFACKGYQWNTPWTPVATYEAGGTYNMSIIGGATHGGGSCQLSFNCDGGVNFKVAKSIIGGCPLQSQYPFTVPIELGRLGRTTCLFAWTC
;
A
#
# COMPACT_ATOMS: atom_id res chain seq x y z
N MET A 1 -32.03 43.98 29.36
CA MET A 1 -31.11 42.95 29.89
C MET A 1 -31.79 41.58 29.81
N PRO A 2 -31.60 40.80 28.73
CA PRO A 2 -31.94 39.38 28.74
C PRO A 2 -30.78 38.61 29.38
N ARG A 3 -31.08 37.77 30.38
CA ARG A 3 -30.10 36.93 31.06
C ARG A 3 -29.72 35.76 30.15
N LEU A 4 -28.50 35.80 29.63
CA LEU A 4 -27.90 34.66 28.92
C LEU A 4 -27.57 33.59 29.97
N SER A 5 -28.33 32.50 29.97
CA SER A 5 -28.20 31.42 30.95
C SER A 5 -26.95 30.58 30.63
N ILE A 6 -25.95 30.61 31.51
CA ILE A 6 -24.62 29.97 31.37
C ILE A 6 -24.68 28.44 31.60
N LEU A 7 -25.83 27.80 31.35
CA LEU A 7 -26.07 26.40 31.71
C LEU A 7 -26.29 25.45 30.52
N GLN A 8 -25.63 25.70 29.39
CA GLN A 8 -25.61 24.77 28.24
C GLN A 8 -24.24 24.65 27.55
N ALA A 9 -23.13 24.90 28.26
CA ALA A 9 -21.78 24.81 27.69
C ALA A 9 -21.01 23.55 28.13
N LEU A 10 -21.69 22.47 28.52
CA LEU A 10 -21.08 21.16 28.75
C LEU A 10 -21.81 20.11 27.93
N GLY A 11 -21.26 19.75 26.77
CA GLY A 11 -21.78 18.59 26.04
C GLY A 11 -21.55 18.62 24.54
N ALA A 12 -20.30 18.67 24.10
CA ALA A 12 -19.90 18.09 22.81
C ALA A 12 -18.37 18.09 22.71
N LEU A 13 -17.70 17.32 23.57
CA LEU A 13 -16.35 16.85 23.21
C LEU A 13 -16.58 15.76 22.15
N SER A 14 -16.73 16.19 20.90
CA SER A 14 -16.81 15.29 19.75
C SER A 14 -15.58 14.41 19.77
N LEU A 15 -15.77 13.13 20.07
CA LEU A 15 -14.81 12.08 19.79
C LEU A 15 -14.47 12.18 18.30
N LEU A 16 -13.34 12.80 17.96
CA LEU A 16 -12.77 12.65 16.63
C LEU A 16 -12.40 11.17 16.51
N SER A 17 -13.29 10.35 15.95
CA SER A 17 -12.92 9.03 15.48
C SER A 17 -11.83 9.23 14.44
N THR A 18 -10.58 8.97 14.81
CA THR A 18 -9.51 8.77 13.86
C THR A 18 -9.79 7.45 13.16
N THR A 19 -10.71 7.46 12.21
CA THR A 19 -10.90 6.33 11.31
C THR A 19 -9.57 6.16 10.57
N LEU A 20 -8.84 5.09 10.87
CA LEU A 20 -7.64 4.69 10.16
C LEU A 20 -8.11 4.21 8.78
N ALA A 21 -8.43 5.15 7.90
CA ALA A 21 -9.43 4.94 6.87
C ALA A 21 -8.95 4.15 5.64
N HIS A 22 -7.74 3.58 5.65
CA HIS A 22 -7.19 3.01 4.42
C HIS A 22 -6.23 1.85 4.71
N MET A 23 -5.77 1.22 3.64
CA MET A 23 -5.07 -0.07 3.63
C MET A 23 -3.67 0.08 3.01
N GLN A 24 -2.72 -0.73 3.45
CA GLN A 24 -1.38 -0.86 2.87
C GLN A 24 -0.97 -2.33 2.74
N MET A 25 -0.07 -2.60 1.79
CA MET A 25 0.69 -3.84 1.82
C MET A 25 1.64 -3.83 3.03
N SER A 26 1.73 -4.95 3.75
CA SER A 26 2.69 -5.16 4.85
C SER A 26 3.73 -6.23 4.54
N ASN A 27 3.40 -7.18 3.66
CA ASN A 27 4.32 -8.19 3.17
C ASN A 27 4.14 -8.39 1.66
N PRO A 28 5.19 -8.24 0.83
CA PRO A 28 6.49 -7.70 1.20
C PRO A 28 6.39 -6.26 1.75
N SER A 29 7.31 -5.88 2.65
CA SER A 29 7.31 -4.55 3.27
C SER A 29 7.48 -3.46 2.19
N PRO A 30 6.58 -2.45 2.12
CA PRO A 30 6.59 -1.47 1.04
C PRO A 30 7.76 -0.49 1.17
N LEU A 31 8.02 0.26 0.09
CA LEU A 31 8.91 1.42 0.15
C LEU A 31 8.40 2.42 1.19
N ARG A 32 9.33 2.99 1.96
CA ARG A 32 9.09 3.95 3.04
C ARG A 32 8.15 3.46 4.15
N ASP A 33 8.07 2.13 4.33
CA ASP A 33 7.30 1.51 5.42
C ASP A 33 7.67 2.12 6.79
N PRO A 34 6.72 2.78 7.47
CA PRO A 34 6.96 3.42 8.76
C PRO A 34 7.29 2.42 9.88
N HIS A 35 7.03 1.13 9.66
CA HIS A 35 7.29 0.05 10.62
C HIS A 35 8.59 -0.73 10.33
N ALA A 36 9.23 -0.50 9.19
CA ALA A 36 10.43 -1.24 8.81
C ALA A 36 11.70 -0.72 9.51
N ASN A 37 12.56 -1.63 9.98
CA ASN A 37 13.87 -1.31 10.53
C ASN A 37 14.95 -1.07 9.45
N ARG A 38 14.62 -0.26 8.43
CA ARG A 38 15.55 0.16 7.37
C ARG A 38 16.00 1.60 7.66
N LEU A 39 17.24 1.77 8.10
CA LEU A 39 17.79 3.04 8.57
C LEU A 39 18.01 4.08 7.45
N ASN A 40 18.32 3.62 6.24
CA ASN A 40 18.66 4.48 5.09
C ASN A 40 17.45 4.74 4.18
N GLU A 41 16.24 4.71 4.74
CA GLU A 41 14.99 4.86 4.02
C GLU A 41 14.08 5.86 4.76
N PRO A 42 13.64 6.96 4.10
CA PRO A 42 12.66 7.87 4.68
C PRO A 42 11.38 7.12 5.07
N LYS A 43 10.73 7.53 6.17
CA LYS A 43 9.50 6.91 6.64
C LYS A 43 8.28 7.73 6.21
N ASP A 44 7.28 7.07 5.63
CA ASP A 44 5.98 7.68 5.36
C ASP A 44 4.95 7.19 6.38
N TYR A 45 4.63 8.04 7.35
CA TYR A 45 3.58 7.75 8.34
C TYR A 45 2.16 7.96 7.77
N ASN A 46 2.03 8.52 6.57
CA ASN A 46 0.78 8.69 5.84
C ASN A 46 0.63 7.67 4.70
N ILE A 47 1.33 6.53 4.78
CA ILE A 47 1.39 5.51 3.72
C ILE A 47 0.02 4.92 3.39
N LEU A 48 -0.90 4.91 4.35
CA LEU A 48 -2.28 4.47 4.16
C LEU A 48 -3.06 5.38 3.19
N ASN A 49 -2.70 6.66 3.05
CA ASN A 49 -3.42 7.55 2.15
C ASN A 49 -3.36 7.05 0.71
N PRO A 50 -4.44 7.16 -0.08
CA PRO A 50 -4.43 6.79 -1.48
C PRO A 50 -3.46 7.68 -2.28
N LEU A 51 -3.29 7.35 -3.57
CA LEU A 51 -2.63 8.27 -4.50
C LEU A 51 -3.42 9.58 -4.59
N ASN A 52 -2.73 10.66 -4.95
CA ASN A 52 -3.37 11.94 -5.17
C ASN A 52 -4.30 11.83 -6.39
N ALA A 53 -5.49 12.44 -6.31
CA ALA A 53 -6.48 12.39 -7.38
C ALA A 53 -5.97 13.02 -8.70
N ASP A 54 -4.99 13.91 -8.64
CA ASP A 54 -4.34 14.53 -9.80
C ASP A 54 -3.22 13.65 -10.41
N GLY A 55 -2.92 12.49 -9.80
CA GLY A 55 -1.87 11.58 -10.25
C GLY A 55 -0.44 12.05 -10.00
N SER A 56 -0.23 13.17 -9.30
CA SER A 56 1.10 13.77 -9.07
C SER A 56 2.09 12.85 -8.34
N ASN A 57 1.61 11.81 -7.67
CA ASN A 57 2.43 10.79 -7.00
C ASN A 57 2.25 9.39 -7.59
N PHE A 58 1.69 9.25 -8.80
CA PHE A 58 1.67 7.97 -9.51
C PHE A 58 3.02 7.71 -10.22
N ALA A 59 3.57 6.49 -10.25
CA ALA A 59 3.19 5.28 -9.51
C ALA A 59 3.87 5.22 -8.12
N CYS A 60 3.54 4.22 -7.30
CA CYS A 60 4.22 3.92 -6.01
C CYS A 60 4.37 5.13 -5.04
N LYS A 61 3.41 6.07 -5.04
CA LYS A 61 3.47 7.34 -4.29
C LYS A 61 4.72 8.19 -4.62
N GLY A 62 5.36 7.95 -5.77
CA GLY A 62 6.61 8.57 -6.22
C GLY A 62 7.87 8.01 -5.56
N TYR A 63 7.75 7.01 -4.69
CA TYR A 63 8.87 6.52 -3.87
C TYR A 63 9.92 5.76 -4.66
N GLN A 64 9.54 5.17 -5.79
CA GLN A 64 10.45 4.46 -6.67
C GLN A 64 11.56 5.37 -7.22
N TRP A 65 11.36 6.68 -7.28
CA TRP A 65 12.31 7.65 -7.85
C TRP A 65 13.22 8.31 -6.82
N ASN A 66 12.85 8.28 -5.55
CA ASN A 66 13.51 9.07 -4.50
C ASN A 66 13.82 8.24 -3.24
N THR A 67 13.81 6.92 -3.37
CA THR A 67 14.12 5.97 -2.31
C THR A 67 15.00 4.87 -2.87
N PRO A 68 16.15 4.55 -2.24
CA PRO A 68 16.95 3.40 -2.63
C PRO A 68 16.15 2.09 -2.50
N TRP A 69 16.14 1.27 -3.54
CA TRP A 69 15.44 0.00 -3.51
C TRP A 69 16.25 -1.02 -2.71
N THR A 70 15.81 -1.28 -1.47
CA THR A 70 16.35 -2.36 -0.65
C THR A 70 15.49 -3.60 -0.87
N PRO A 71 16.03 -4.72 -1.39
CA PRO A 71 15.26 -5.95 -1.49
C PRO A 71 14.78 -6.42 -0.12
N VAL A 72 13.46 -6.62 0.01
CA VAL A 72 12.80 -7.08 1.26
C VAL A 72 12.31 -8.53 1.18
N ALA A 73 12.31 -9.10 -0.03
CA ALA A 73 11.95 -10.48 -0.30
C ALA A 73 12.73 -10.97 -1.53
N THR A 74 12.99 -12.27 -1.57
CA THR A 74 13.54 -12.95 -2.75
C THR A 74 12.52 -13.97 -3.22
N TYR A 75 12.21 -13.96 -4.51
CA TYR A 75 11.26 -14.87 -5.12
C TYR A 75 11.87 -15.54 -6.36
N GLU A 76 11.49 -16.78 -6.59
CA GLU A 76 11.84 -17.54 -7.79
C GLU A 76 10.73 -17.39 -8.83
N ALA A 77 11.12 -17.29 -10.11
CA ALA A 77 10.17 -17.24 -11.21
C ALA A 77 9.33 -18.54 -11.24
N GLY A 78 8.01 -18.42 -11.42
CA GLY A 78 7.06 -19.53 -11.30
C GLY A 78 6.70 -19.92 -9.87
N GLY A 79 7.41 -19.41 -8.86
CA GLY A 79 7.09 -19.63 -7.45
C GLY A 79 5.80 -18.95 -7.02
N THR A 80 5.08 -19.56 -6.09
CA THR A 80 3.85 -19.00 -5.49
C THR A 80 4.10 -18.58 -4.05
N TYR A 81 3.68 -17.35 -3.72
CA TYR A 81 3.92 -16.69 -2.45
C TYR A 81 2.67 -15.93 -1.99
N ASN A 82 2.66 -15.42 -0.76
CA ASN A 82 1.56 -14.62 -0.24
C ASN A 82 1.96 -13.16 -0.04
N MET A 83 1.10 -12.27 -0.51
CA MET A 83 1.09 -10.86 -0.13
C MET A 83 0.16 -10.67 1.07
N SER A 84 0.55 -9.85 2.05
CA SER A 84 -0.28 -9.47 3.18
C SER A 84 -0.64 -7.99 3.12
N ILE A 85 -1.88 -7.67 3.51
CA ILE A 85 -2.42 -6.30 3.58
C ILE A 85 -2.90 -6.05 5.02
N ILE A 86 -2.62 -4.85 5.53
CA ILE A 86 -3.09 -4.35 6.81
C ILE A 86 -3.76 -2.99 6.62
N GLY A 87 -4.58 -2.56 7.58
CA GLY A 87 -5.25 -1.26 7.54
C GLY A 87 -6.51 -1.26 8.37
N GLY A 88 -7.29 -0.18 8.29
CA GLY A 88 -8.48 0.00 9.13
C GLY A 88 -9.82 0.05 8.40
N ALA A 89 -9.87 0.30 7.08
CA ALA A 89 -11.12 0.28 6.31
C ALA A 89 -10.93 -0.28 4.90
N THR A 90 -11.69 -1.33 4.59
CA THR A 90 -11.65 -2.01 3.28
C THR A 90 -12.61 -1.44 2.25
N HIS A 91 -13.44 -0.45 2.63
CA HIS A 91 -14.47 0.15 1.78
C HIS A 91 -15.45 -0.85 1.12
N GLY A 92 -15.73 -1.97 1.79
CA GLY A 92 -16.59 -3.03 1.21
C GLY A 92 -15.92 -3.83 0.10
N GLY A 93 -14.63 -3.60 -0.15
CA GLY A 93 -13.85 -4.25 -1.18
C GLY A 93 -13.92 -3.51 -2.51
N GLY A 94 -13.63 -4.26 -3.57
CA GLY A 94 -13.37 -3.74 -4.91
C GLY A 94 -12.60 -4.77 -5.70
N SER A 95 -11.84 -4.32 -6.69
CA SER A 95 -10.92 -5.17 -7.46
C SER A 95 -9.50 -4.73 -7.21
N CYS A 96 -8.55 -5.64 -7.34
CA CYS A 96 -7.13 -5.33 -7.21
C CYS A 96 -6.31 -5.94 -8.32
N GLN A 97 -5.13 -5.36 -8.56
CA GLN A 97 -4.09 -5.99 -9.37
C GLN A 97 -2.78 -6.08 -8.61
N LEU A 98 -2.07 -7.19 -8.83
CA LEU A 98 -0.71 -7.44 -8.37
C LEU A 98 0.20 -7.43 -9.59
N SER A 99 1.21 -6.57 -9.58
CA SER A 99 2.04 -6.30 -10.75
C SER A 99 3.52 -6.25 -10.39
N PHE A 100 4.37 -6.61 -11.36
CA PHE A 100 5.81 -6.53 -11.24
C PHE A 100 6.38 -5.48 -12.19
N ASN A 101 7.44 -4.82 -11.76
CA ASN A 101 8.26 -3.96 -12.56
C ASN A 101 9.73 -4.32 -12.32
N CYS A 102 10.47 -4.63 -13.37
CA CYS A 102 11.90 -5.00 -13.28
C CYS A 102 12.78 -4.12 -14.18
N ASP A 103 12.27 -2.96 -14.60
CA ASP A 103 12.92 -2.04 -15.55
C ASP A 103 13.04 -0.62 -14.99
N GLY A 104 13.30 -0.52 -13.68
CA GLY A 104 13.61 0.76 -13.03
C GLY A 104 12.39 1.61 -12.69
N GLY A 105 11.18 1.04 -12.62
CA GLY A 105 9.97 1.69 -12.12
C GLY A 105 9.04 2.23 -13.20
N VAL A 106 9.31 1.89 -14.47
CA VAL A 106 8.58 2.42 -15.63
C VAL A 106 7.42 1.52 -16.04
N ASN A 107 7.67 0.27 -16.47
CA ASN A 107 6.63 -0.61 -17.00
C ASN A 107 6.19 -1.66 -15.97
N PHE A 108 4.95 -1.57 -15.51
CA PHE A 108 4.35 -2.58 -14.64
C PHE A 108 3.61 -3.61 -15.50
N LYS A 109 3.85 -4.89 -15.22
CA LYS A 109 3.15 -6.03 -15.84
C LYS A 109 2.32 -6.74 -14.79
N VAL A 110 1.03 -6.91 -15.08
CA VAL A 110 0.08 -7.57 -14.18
C VAL A 110 0.40 -9.06 -14.13
N ALA A 111 0.58 -9.58 -12.92
CA ALA A 111 0.72 -11.01 -12.65
C ALA A 111 -0.59 -11.63 -12.17
N LYS A 112 -1.43 -10.86 -11.47
CA LYS A 112 -2.73 -11.32 -10.97
C LYS A 112 -3.74 -10.18 -10.96
N SER A 113 -4.95 -10.47 -11.43
CA SER A 113 -6.13 -9.62 -11.22
C SER A 113 -7.07 -10.33 -10.25
N ILE A 114 -7.61 -9.59 -9.29
CA ILE A 114 -8.55 -10.06 -8.28
C ILE A 114 -9.81 -9.24 -8.48
N ILE A 115 -10.83 -9.82 -9.11
CA ILE A 115 -12.04 -9.10 -9.51
C ILE A 115 -13.10 -9.30 -8.42
N GLY A 116 -13.39 -8.25 -7.66
CA GLY A 116 -14.27 -8.32 -6.50
C GLY A 116 -13.58 -8.88 -5.25
N GLY A 117 -14.05 -8.44 -4.07
CA GLY A 117 -13.64 -9.00 -2.79
C GLY A 117 -12.23 -8.62 -2.30
N CYS A 118 -11.52 -7.74 -2.99
CA CYS A 118 -10.22 -7.23 -2.55
C CYS A 118 -10.35 -5.77 -2.07
N PRO A 119 -9.73 -5.34 -0.95
CA PRO A 119 -8.88 -6.12 -0.04
C PRO A 119 -9.64 -6.65 1.20
N LEU A 120 -10.72 -7.46 1.04
CA LEU A 120 -11.49 -7.97 2.20
C LEU A 120 -10.75 -9.03 3.02
N GLN A 121 -9.88 -9.80 2.38
CA GLN A 121 -8.95 -10.74 3.01
C GLN A 121 -7.65 -10.03 3.39
N SER A 122 -6.95 -10.54 4.41
CA SER A 122 -5.64 -10.02 4.82
C SER A 122 -4.47 -10.60 4.03
N GLN A 123 -4.67 -11.69 3.29
CA GLN A 123 -3.63 -12.37 2.53
C GLN A 123 -4.12 -12.74 1.13
N TYR A 124 -3.26 -12.57 0.13
CA TYR A 124 -3.52 -12.91 -1.25
C TYR A 124 -2.35 -13.68 -1.85
N PRO A 125 -2.55 -14.92 -2.34
CA PRO A 125 -1.51 -15.64 -3.04
C PRO A 125 -1.24 -15.01 -4.40
N PHE A 126 0.01 -15.02 -4.84
CA PHE A 126 0.43 -14.62 -6.17
C PHE A 126 1.53 -15.55 -6.67
N THR A 127 1.61 -15.72 -7.98
CA THR A 127 2.67 -16.46 -8.64
C THR A 127 3.55 -15.47 -9.37
N VAL A 128 4.87 -15.56 -9.18
CA VAL A 128 5.82 -14.75 -9.94
C VAL A 128 5.80 -15.24 -11.39
N PRO A 129 5.59 -14.36 -12.40
CA PRO A 129 5.57 -14.80 -13.79
C PRO A 129 6.87 -15.52 -14.19
N ILE A 130 6.74 -16.71 -14.79
CA ILE A 130 7.90 -17.53 -15.18
C ILE A 130 8.86 -16.79 -16.13
N GLU A 131 8.31 -15.86 -16.92
CA GLU A 131 9.06 -15.09 -17.91
C GLU A 131 10.05 -14.10 -17.30
N LEU A 132 9.86 -13.73 -16.03
CA LEU A 132 10.85 -12.94 -15.29
C LEU A 132 12.15 -13.71 -15.06
N GLY A 133 12.13 -15.05 -15.11
CA GLY A 133 13.33 -15.87 -15.01
C GLY A 133 14.34 -15.61 -16.12
N ARG A 134 13.91 -15.09 -17.27
CA ARG A 134 14.80 -14.70 -18.39
C ARG A 134 15.71 -13.51 -18.06
N LEU A 135 15.37 -12.73 -17.03
CA LEU A 135 16.14 -11.56 -16.59
C LEU A 135 17.31 -11.96 -15.67
N GLY A 136 17.39 -13.22 -15.23
CA GLY A 136 18.31 -13.65 -14.19
C GLY A 136 18.00 -13.01 -12.83
N ARG A 137 19.00 -13.00 -11.94
CA ARG A 137 18.85 -12.36 -10.62
C ARG A 137 18.77 -10.85 -10.79
N THR A 138 17.60 -10.28 -10.55
CA THR A 138 17.33 -8.85 -10.67
C THR A 138 16.46 -8.35 -9.51
N THR A 139 16.48 -7.04 -9.26
CA THR A 139 15.62 -6.38 -8.30
C THR A 139 14.41 -5.80 -9.01
N CYS A 140 13.22 -6.12 -8.53
CA CYS A 140 11.95 -5.65 -9.07
C CYS A 140 11.13 -4.93 -8.00
N LEU A 141 10.25 -4.02 -8.43
CA LEU A 141 9.12 -3.57 -7.62
C LEU A 141 7.97 -4.56 -7.75
N PHE A 142 7.28 -4.78 -6.64
CA PHE A 142 6.01 -5.48 -6.58
C PHE A 142 4.94 -4.49 -6.12
N ALA A 143 3.89 -4.32 -6.92
CA ALA A 143 2.84 -3.34 -6.69
C ALA A 143 1.50 -4.03 -6.47
N TRP A 144 0.77 -3.53 -5.48
CA TRP A 144 -0.64 -3.79 -5.27
C TRP A 144 -1.43 -2.51 -5.51
N THR A 145 -2.53 -2.64 -6.24
CA THR A 145 -3.40 -1.52 -6.65
C THR A 145 -4.86 -1.94 -6.46
N CYS A 146 -5.71 -0.99 -6.07
CA CYS A 146 -7.16 -1.14 -5.86
C CYS A 146 -7.92 -0.07 -6.63
#